data_AF-A0A4R5VU19-F1
#
_entry.id   AF-A0A4R5VU19-F1
#
_cell.length_a   1.000
_cell.length_b   1.000
_cell.length_c   1.000
_cell.angle_alpha   90.00
_cell.angle_beta   90.00
_cell.angle_gamma   90.00
#
_symmetry.space_group_name_H-M   'P 1'
#
loop_
_entity.id
_entity.type
_entity.pdbx_description
1 polymer ?
#
loop_
_entity_poly.entity_id
_entity_poly.type
_entity_poly.pdbx_seq_one_letter_code
_entity_poly.pdbx_strand_id
1 'polypeptide(L)'
;MIRRNKIIYFSAILLVICLLLYNNHVEKNQGVSKAGNVQPEYVNVDEFGANGEDSKDDSESIQRAINYSQKSKIGKVKLLGNRNYILRNGLVLAEGVELEFGQNTRLIIKGNFRVITVKKNASISNGILEVVDDHFNSDVIYLDGSQKFWSWDRTQIKNVTILNTSGSYKGTGLHLYAGGSDQYICFVKFTDMNIAGFHTGVKLEAKKPQDSKYSFINGNRFSNLTLDDCINGIDMNSSVTVPNESSGNEFNGLQIQVTKNTKKAIKVSGSDNKFEGIIWDIHILGDLEPIIDFSKDSTRSSLFMNVSSNNIRDYGEYNYYSSPEEEAMKR
;
A
#
# COMPACT_ATOMS: atom_id res chain seq x y z
N MET A 1 27.32 9.82 -84.23
CA MET A 1 26.26 10.02 -83.22
C MET A 1 25.56 8.72 -82.79
N ILE A 2 26.26 7.57 -82.72
CA ILE A 2 25.64 6.23 -82.48
C ILE A 2 26.17 5.53 -81.20
N ARG A 3 27.31 5.97 -80.64
CA ARG A 3 27.89 5.35 -79.43
C ARG A 3 27.26 5.79 -78.10
N ARG A 4 26.52 6.90 -78.06
CA ARG A 4 25.98 7.48 -76.81
C ARG A 4 24.67 6.82 -76.35
N ASN A 5 23.88 6.27 -77.27
CA ASN A 5 22.60 5.61 -76.93
C ASN A 5 22.79 4.22 -76.31
N LYS A 6 23.80 3.44 -76.72
CA LYS A 6 24.01 2.09 -76.16
C LYS A 6 24.45 2.09 -74.69
N ILE A 7 25.17 3.13 -74.24
CA ILE A 7 25.61 3.26 -72.85
C ILE A 7 24.43 3.60 -71.92
N ILE A 8 23.47 4.39 -72.40
CA ILE A 8 22.26 4.75 -71.65
C ILE A 8 21.36 3.53 -71.46
N TYR A 9 21.18 2.69 -72.49
CA TYR A 9 20.39 1.45 -72.37
C TYR A 9 21.04 0.43 -71.43
N PHE A 10 22.37 0.30 -71.42
CA PHE A 10 23.07 -0.60 -70.50
C PHE A 10 22.99 -0.13 -69.04
N SER A 11 23.06 1.18 -68.81
CA SER A 11 22.90 1.80 -67.48
C SER A 11 21.48 1.62 -66.92
N ALA A 12 20.44 1.76 -67.75
CA ALA A 12 19.06 1.57 -67.32
C ALA A 12 18.76 0.11 -66.94
N ILE A 13 19.29 -0.85 -67.71
CA ILE A 13 19.11 -2.28 -67.43
C ILE A 13 19.81 -2.67 -66.12
N LEU A 14 21.02 -2.15 -65.88
CA LEU A 14 21.75 -2.41 -64.63
C LEU A 14 21.01 -1.84 -63.41
N LEU A 15 20.38 -0.66 -63.55
CA LEU A 15 19.60 -0.03 -62.49
C LEU A 15 18.35 -0.84 -62.14
N VAL A 16 17.65 -1.39 -63.14
CA VAL A 16 16.47 -2.25 -62.95
C VAL A 16 16.87 -3.58 -62.29
N ILE A 17 18.00 -4.18 -62.68
CA ILE A 17 18.50 -5.40 -62.03
C ILE A 17 18.89 -5.12 -60.57
N CYS A 18 19.55 -3.99 -60.28
CA CYS A 18 19.87 -3.59 -58.91
C CYS A 18 18.60 -3.33 -58.07
N LEU A 19 17.56 -2.72 -58.65
CA LEU A 19 16.28 -2.51 -57.97
C LEU A 19 15.53 -3.82 -57.71
N LEU A 20 15.57 -4.77 -58.64
CA LEU A 20 14.97 -6.10 -58.46
C LEU A 20 15.73 -6.93 -57.42
N LEU A 21 17.06 -6.84 -57.38
CA LEU A 21 17.88 -7.50 -56.37
C LEU A 21 17.72 -6.83 -55.00
N TYR A 22 17.58 -5.51 -54.93
CA TYR A 22 17.27 -4.78 -53.70
C TYR A 22 15.89 -5.14 -53.16
N ASN A 23 14.85 -5.14 -54.01
CA ASN A 23 13.51 -5.53 -53.61
C ASN A 23 13.43 -7.00 -53.18
N ASN A 24 14.11 -7.92 -53.88
CA ASN A 24 14.21 -9.32 -53.43
C ASN A 24 14.99 -9.46 -52.10
N HIS A 25 15.98 -8.60 -51.83
CA HIS A 25 16.69 -8.61 -50.55
C HIS A 25 15.84 -8.02 -49.41
N VAL A 26 15.03 -7.00 -49.69
CA VAL A 26 14.08 -6.40 -48.74
C VAL A 26 12.95 -7.38 -48.43
N GLU A 27 12.38 -8.07 -49.44
CA GLU A 27 11.36 -9.10 -49.21
C GLU A 27 11.90 -10.32 -48.46
N LYS A 28 13.14 -10.77 -48.73
CA LYS A 28 13.78 -11.84 -47.95
C LYS A 28 14.07 -11.46 -46.49
N ASN A 29 14.21 -10.16 -46.20
CA ASN A 29 14.41 -9.64 -44.84
C ASN A 29 13.10 -9.24 -44.14
N GLN A 30 11.95 -9.34 -44.79
CA GLN A 30 10.62 -9.16 -44.18
C GLN A 30 9.95 -10.49 -43.77
N GLY A 31 10.65 -11.62 -43.91
CA GLY A 31 10.24 -12.90 -43.36
C GLY A 31 11.07 -13.30 -42.16
N VAL A 32 10.41 -13.53 -41.02
CA VAL A 32 10.94 -13.99 -39.73
C VAL A 32 11.51 -12.88 -38.83
N SER A 33 10.62 -12.01 -38.36
CA SER A 33 10.68 -11.70 -36.94
C SER A 33 10.51 -13.03 -36.21
N LYS A 34 11.60 -13.54 -35.63
CA LYS A 34 11.46 -14.50 -34.52
C LYS A 34 10.43 -13.87 -33.60
N ALA A 35 9.31 -14.55 -33.36
CA ALA A 35 8.50 -14.28 -32.18
C ALA A 35 9.45 -14.48 -31.00
N GLY A 36 10.16 -13.43 -30.61
CA GLY A 36 10.83 -13.39 -29.33
C GLY A 36 9.73 -13.71 -28.34
N ASN A 37 10.00 -14.63 -27.42
CA ASN A 37 9.18 -14.78 -26.23
C ASN A 37 9.24 -13.43 -25.50
N VAL A 38 8.42 -12.47 -25.91
CA VAL A 38 8.17 -11.25 -25.16
C VAL A 38 7.37 -11.74 -23.97
N GLN A 39 8.08 -11.96 -22.87
CA GLN A 39 7.42 -12.19 -21.60
C GLN A 39 6.51 -10.97 -21.36
N PRO A 40 5.21 -11.18 -21.10
CA PRO A 40 4.30 -10.07 -20.87
C PRO A 40 4.79 -9.26 -19.67
N GLU A 41 4.70 -7.94 -19.77
CA GLU A 41 5.13 -7.02 -18.71
C GLU A 41 4.25 -7.12 -17.45
N TYR A 42 2.99 -7.54 -17.62
CA TYR A 42 2.02 -7.72 -16.55
C TYR A 42 0.97 -8.77 -16.93
N VAL A 43 0.24 -9.23 -15.92
CA VAL A 43 -0.94 -10.09 -16.07
C VAL A 43 -2.20 -9.25 -15.92
N ASN A 44 -3.09 -9.25 -16.92
CA ASN A 44 -4.41 -8.63 -16.79
C ASN A 44 -5.38 -9.58 -16.09
N VAL A 45 -6.12 -9.10 -15.09
CA VAL A 45 -7.12 -9.90 -14.36
C VAL A 45 -8.28 -10.36 -15.25
N ASP A 46 -8.58 -9.63 -16.33
CA ASP A 46 -9.67 -9.96 -17.26
C ASP A 46 -9.41 -11.27 -18.02
N GLU A 47 -8.13 -11.59 -18.27
CA GLU A 47 -7.72 -12.87 -18.88
C GLU A 47 -8.07 -14.09 -18.00
N PHE A 48 -8.34 -13.84 -16.70
CA PHE A 48 -8.73 -14.84 -15.73
C PHE A 48 -10.23 -14.80 -15.40
N GLY A 49 -11.00 -13.95 -16.10
CA GLY A 49 -12.45 -13.82 -15.98
C GLY A 49 -12.90 -12.85 -14.90
N ALA A 50 -12.03 -11.96 -14.41
CA ALA A 50 -12.49 -10.83 -13.61
C ALA A 50 -13.19 -9.82 -14.53
N ASN A 51 -14.28 -9.23 -14.07
CA ASN A 51 -15.04 -8.26 -14.84
C ASN A 51 -15.53 -7.12 -13.94
N GLY A 52 -14.69 -6.10 -13.77
CA GLY A 52 -15.05 -4.92 -12.98
C GLY A 52 -16.08 -3.98 -13.62
N GLU A 53 -16.89 -4.45 -14.58
CA GLU A 53 -18.05 -3.75 -15.14
C GLU A 53 -19.38 -4.41 -14.75
N ASP A 54 -19.36 -5.58 -14.11
CA ASP A 54 -20.56 -6.25 -13.63
C ASP A 54 -20.59 -6.35 -12.09
N SER A 55 -21.59 -7.06 -11.55
CA SER A 55 -21.78 -7.20 -10.10
C SER A 55 -21.39 -8.58 -9.58
N LYS A 56 -20.67 -9.38 -10.37
CA LYS A 56 -20.25 -10.74 -10.00
C LYS A 56 -19.00 -10.69 -9.15
N ASP A 57 -18.72 -11.79 -8.44
CA ASP A 57 -17.53 -11.93 -7.62
C ASP A 57 -16.29 -12.16 -8.48
N ASP A 58 -15.29 -11.29 -8.32
CA ASP A 58 -14.00 -11.32 -9.02
C ASP A 58 -12.88 -11.96 -8.19
N SER A 59 -13.16 -12.34 -6.94
CA SER A 59 -12.13 -12.77 -5.98
C SER A 59 -11.26 -13.91 -6.52
N GLU A 60 -11.89 -14.97 -7.06
CA GLU A 60 -11.15 -16.12 -7.58
C GLU A 60 -10.36 -15.76 -8.84
N SER A 61 -10.93 -14.95 -9.72
CA SER A 61 -10.28 -14.52 -10.97
C SER A 61 -9.03 -13.69 -10.69
N ILE A 62 -9.13 -12.72 -9.78
CA ILE A 62 -7.99 -11.89 -9.35
C ILE A 62 -6.94 -12.77 -8.66
N GLN A 63 -7.35 -13.69 -7.77
CA GLN A 63 -6.40 -14.59 -7.11
C GLN A 63 -5.68 -15.51 -8.11
N ARG A 64 -6.37 -16.01 -9.14
CA ARG A 64 -5.73 -16.80 -10.21
C ARG A 64 -4.70 -15.99 -10.97
N ALA A 65 -4.98 -14.72 -11.27
CA ALA A 65 -4.02 -13.82 -11.93
C ALA A 65 -2.77 -13.58 -11.07
N ILE A 66 -2.94 -13.37 -9.76
CA ILE A 66 -1.83 -13.25 -8.79
C ILE A 66 -0.97 -14.52 -8.78
N ASN A 67 -1.61 -15.68 -8.64
CA ASN A 67 -0.91 -16.96 -8.60
C ASN A 67 -0.16 -17.25 -9.91
N TYR A 68 -0.77 -16.91 -11.05
CA TYR A 68 -0.13 -17.06 -12.36
C TYR A 68 1.07 -16.11 -12.51
N SER A 69 0.92 -14.83 -12.15
CA SER A 69 2.00 -13.84 -12.22
C SER A 69 3.23 -14.27 -11.41
N GLN A 70 3.01 -14.81 -10.21
CA GLN A 70 4.09 -15.36 -9.39
C GLN A 70 4.73 -16.59 -10.06
N LYS A 71 3.93 -17.59 -10.46
CA LYS A 71 4.42 -18.85 -11.04
C LYS A 71 5.20 -18.62 -12.34
N SER A 72 4.74 -17.68 -13.16
CA SER A 72 5.34 -17.32 -14.44
C SER A 72 6.47 -16.30 -14.32
N LYS A 73 6.77 -15.82 -13.09
CA LYS A 73 7.80 -14.81 -12.81
C LYS A 73 7.60 -13.49 -13.55
N ILE A 74 6.35 -13.11 -13.80
CA ILE A 74 5.98 -11.83 -14.41
C ILE A 74 6.06 -10.71 -13.36
N GLY A 75 5.61 -10.99 -12.13
CA GLY A 75 5.79 -10.10 -10.98
C GLY A 75 4.86 -8.88 -10.93
N LYS A 76 3.99 -8.69 -11.93
CA LYS A 76 2.97 -7.64 -11.93
C LYS A 76 1.59 -8.17 -12.34
N VAL A 77 0.55 -7.73 -11.65
CA VAL A 77 -0.86 -7.95 -11.96
C VAL A 77 -1.54 -6.60 -12.05
N LYS A 78 -2.39 -6.40 -13.06
CA LYS A 78 -3.07 -5.13 -13.31
C LYS A 78 -4.58 -5.27 -13.26
N LEU A 79 -5.23 -4.42 -12.47
CA LEU A 79 -6.67 -4.17 -12.53
C LEU A 79 -6.90 -2.96 -13.45
N LEU A 80 -7.69 -3.09 -14.50
CA LEU A 80 -7.90 -2.01 -15.47
C LEU A 80 -8.60 -0.78 -14.86
N GLY A 81 -8.36 0.39 -15.47
CA GLY A 81 -8.86 1.71 -15.09
C GLY A 81 -10.38 1.86 -15.23
N ASN A 82 -11.00 2.68 -14.39
CA ASN A 82 -12.45 2.96 -14.36
C ASN A 82 -13.32 1.70 -14.20
N ARG A 83 -12.89 0.79 -13.34
CA ARG A 83 -13.57 -0.48 -13.06
C ARG A 83 -13.87 -0.63 -11.56
N ASN A 84 -14.91 -1.37 -11.24
CA ASN A 84 -15.30 -1.74 -9.88
C ASN A 84 -15.31 -3.27 -9.77
N TYR A 85 -14.24 -3.85 -9.26
CA TYR A 85 -14.14 -5.30 -9.07
C TYR A 85 -14.75 -5.68 -7.72
N ILE A 86 -15.61 -6.70 -7.67
CA ILE A 86 -16.28 -7.10 -6.43
C ILE A 86 -15.51 -8.23 -5.77
N LEU A 87 -15.21 -8.09 -4.48
CA LEU A 87 -14.65 -9.16 -3.66
C LEU A 87 -15.70 -9.69 -2.68
N ARG A 88 -15.85 -11.02 -2.64
CA ARG A 88 -16.56 -11.76 -1.57
C ARG A 88 -15.64 -12.68 -0.77
N ASN A 89 -14.38 -12.78 -1.17
CA ASN A 89 -13.34 -13.51 -0.46
C ASN A 89 -12.03 -12.72 -0.44
N GLY A 90 -11.17 -13.03 0.53
CA GLY A 90 -9.87 -12.39 0.70
C GLY A 90 -8.86 -12.82 -0.36
N LEU A 91 -7.93 -11.91 -0.68
CA LEU A 91 -6.81 -12.12 -1.57
C LEU A 91 -5.51 -12.32 -0.77
N VAL A 92 -4.67 -13.23 -1.24
CA VAL A 92 -3.27 -13.35 -0.81
C VAL A 92 -2.41 -12.78 -1.93
N LEU A 93 -1.84 -11.60 -1.70
CA LEU A 93 -0.91 -11.00 -2.63
C LEU A 93 0.45 -11.68 -2.49
N ALA A 94 0.78 -12.50 -3.48
CA ALA A 94 1.89 -13.43 -3.43
C ALA A 94 3.26 -12.74 -3.41
N GLU A 95 4.27 -13.41 -2.86
CA GLU A 95 5.63 -12.86 -2.76
C GLU A 95 6.17 -12.46 -4.14
N GLY A 96 6.71 -11.25 -4.21
CA GLY A 96 7.30 -10.68 -5.43
C GLY A 96 6.29 -10.19 -6.47
N VAL A 97 4.98 -10.16 -6.14
CA VAL A 97 3.93 -9.65 -7.04
C VAL A 97 3.50 -8.24 -6.65
N GLU A 98 3.50 -7.35 -7.62
CA GLU A 98 2.83 -6.04 -7.54
C GLU A 98 1.38 -6.17 -8.01
N LEU A 99 0.43 -5.65 -7.22
CA LEU A 99 -0.96 -5.42 -7.64
C LEU A 99 -1.12 -3.93 -7.98
N GLU A 100 -1.18 -3.62 -9.27
CA GLU A 100 -1.30 -2.26 -9.80
C GLU A 100 -2.75 -1.99 -10.22
N PHE A 101 -3.32 -0.93 -9.67
CA PHE A 101 -4.66 -0.47 -10.02
C PHE A 101 -4.57 0.60 -11.10
N GLY A 102 -5.44 0.49 -12.09
CA GLY A 102 -5.70 1.56 -13.04
C GLY A 102 -6.29 2.79 -12.35
N GLN A 103 -6.32 3.90 -13.09
CA GLN A 103 -6.92 5.14 -12.61
C GLN A 103 -8.40 4.93 -12.29
N ASN A 104 -8.86 5.47 -11.14
CA ASN A 104 -10.26 5.40 -10.71
C ASN A 104 -10.81 3.95 -10.65
N THR A 105 -9.95 2.99 -10.27
CA THR A 105 -10.33 1.60 -10.09
C THR A 105 -10.60 1.29 -8.63
N ARG A 106 -11.71 0.60 -8.37
CA ARG A 106 -12.13 0.17 -7.03
C ARG A 106 -12.11 -1.35 -6.89
N LEU A 107 -11.69 -1.83 -5.73
CA LEU A 107 -12.11 -3.11 -5.18
C LEU A 107 -13.24 -2.86 -4.19
N ILE A 108 -14.42 -3.39 -4.46
CA ILE A 108 -15.60 -3.29 -3.60
C ILE A 108 -15.70 -4.55 -2.75
N ILE A 109 -15.58 -4.40 -1.44
CA ILE A 109 -15.57 -5.50 -0.47
C ILE A 109 -16.98 -5.76 0.05
N LYS A 110 -17.51 -6.94 -0.26
CA LYS A 110 -18.83 -7.42 0.16
C LYS A 110 -18.70 -8.68 1.02
N GLY A 111 -18.44 -8.48 2.30
CA GLY A 111 -18.39 -9.54 3.30
C GLY A 111 -17.41 -9.21 4.43
N ASN A 112 -17.42 -10.03 5.47
CA ASN A 112 -16.52 -9.91 6.60
C ASN A 112 -15.35 -10.90 6.49
N PHE A 113 -14.27 -10.47 5.84
CA PHE A 113 -13.05 -11.27 5.67
C PHE A 113 -11.84 -10.34 5.60
N ARG A 114 -10.64 -10.88 5.83
CA ARG A 114 -9.39 -10.13 5.61
C ARG A 114 -9.19 -9.92 4.11
N VAL A 115 -9.13 -8.66 3.68
CA VAL A 115 -9.26 -8.33 2.25
C VAL A 115 -7.99 -8.65 1.47
N ILE A 116 -6.83 -8.12 1.89
CA ILE A 116 -5.54 -8.42 1.26
C ILE A 116 -4.51 -8.78 2.33
N THR A 117 -4.00 -10.01 2.26
CA THR A 117 -2.79 -10.42 2.99
C THR A 117 -1.58 -10.23 2.11
N VAL A 118 -0.67 -9.34 2.51
CA VAL A 118 0.53 -8.99 1.75
C VAL A 118 1.69 -9.89 2.16
N LYS A 119 2.29 -10.59 1.18
CA LYS A 119 3.50 -11.40 1.40
C LYS A 119 4.77 -10.56 1.21
N LYS A 120 5.90 -11.11 1.65
CA LYS A 120 7.21 -10.47 1.50
C LYS A 120 7.48 -10.10 0.04
N ASN A 121 8.16 -8.99 -0.22
CA ASN A 121 8.45 -8.46 -1.57
C ASN A 121 7.23 -8.12 -2.44
N ALA A 122 6.01 -8.27 -1.95
CA ALA A 122 4.82 -7.89 -2.67
C ALA A 122 4.46 -6.41 -2.45
N SER A 123 3.81 -5.78 -3.43
CA SER A 123 3.44 -4.36 -3.33
C SER A 123 2.06 -4.05 -3.89
N ILE A 124 1.44 -2.99 -3.39
CA ILE A 124 0.18 -2.46 -3.92
C ILE A 124 0.43 -1.04 -4.40
N SER A 125 -0.02 -0.72 -5.61
CA SER A 125 0.11 0.62 -6.19
C SER A 125 -1.23 1.10 -6.74
N ASN A 126 -1.58 2.34 -6.37
CA ASN A 126 -2.82 3.00 -6.73
C ASN A 126 -4.07 2.31 -6.16
N GLY A 127 -5.23 2.86 -6.49
CA GLY A 127 -6.52 2.19 -6.31
C GLY A 127 -7.27 2.59 -5.05
N ILE A 128 -8.54 2.17 -5.04
CA ILE A 128 -9.48 2.42 -3.96
C ILE A 128 -9.98 1.06 -3.45
N LEU A 129 -9.83 0.78 -2.16
CA LEU A 129 -10.44 -0.37 -1.49
C LEU A 129 -11.63 0.13 -0.69
N GLU A 130 -12.84 -0.29 -1.07
CA GLU A 130 -14.09 0.23 -0.51
C GLU A 130 -14.88 -0.88 0.17
N VAL A 131 -14.97 -0.81 1.50
CA VAL A 131 -15.84 -1.67 2.31
C VAL A 131 -17.25 -1.11 2.31
N VAL A 132 -18.18 -1.87 1.74
CA VAL A 132 -19.62 -1.52 1.68
C VAL A 132 -20.47 -2.37 2.61
N ASP A 133 -19.89 -3.39 3.25
CA ASP A 133 -20.58 -4.32 4.15
C ASP A 133 -20.53 -3.81 5.61
N ASP A 134 -21.70 -3.60 6.22
CA ASP A 134 -21.87 -3.08 7.60
C ASP A 134 -21.54 -4.10 8.71
N HIS A 135 -21.37 -5.37 8.33
CA HIS A 135 -20.88 -6.44 9.19
C HIS A 135 -19.37 -6.63 9.10
N PHE A 136 -18.67 -5.91 8.22
CA PHE A 136 -17.21 -5.98 8.12
C PHE A 136 -16.58 -5.67 9.48
N ASN A 137 -15.74 -6.57 9.97
CA ASN A 137 -14.98 -6.40 11.20
C ASN A 137 -13.65 -7.17 11.09
N SER A 138 -12.90 -6.88 10.05
CA SER A 138 -11.63 -7.52 9.71
C SER A 138 -10.59 -6.47 9.28
N ASP A 139 -9.46 -6.91 8.76
CA ASP A 139 -8.39 -6.05 8.23
C ASP A 139 -8.53 -5.88 6.71
N VAL A 140 -8.39 -4.65 6.18
CA VAL A 140 -8.35 -4.44 4.73
C VAL A 140 -6.97 -4.80 4.17
N ILE A 141 -5.91 -4.13 4.61
CA ILE A 141 -4.53 -4.50 4.29
C ILE A 141 -3.87 -5.08 5.54
N TYR A 142 -3.38 -6.32 5.44
CA TYR A 142 -2.74 -7.03 6.54
C TYR A 142 -1.34 -7.51 6.16
N LEU A 143 -0.35 -7.15 6.97
CA LEU A 143 1.00 -7.67 6.90
C LEU A 143 1.23 -8.60 8.09
N ASP A 144 1.70 -9.81 7.80
CA ASP A 144 1.99 -10.84 8.79
C ASP A 144 3.49 -10.93 9.06
N GLY A 145 3.92 -10.64 10.29
CA GLY A 145 5.31 -10.73 10.73
C GLY A 145 5.95 -12.11 10.53
N SER A 146 5.16 -13.17 10.33
CA SER A 146 5.68 -14.48 9.88
C SER A 146 6.46 -14.41 8.57
N GLN A 147 6.21 -13.39 7.76
CA GLN A 147 6.88 -13.13 6.48
C GLN A 147 8.26 -12.48 6.62
N LYS A 148 8.61 -11.98 7.81
CA LYS A 148 9.96 -11.47 8.12
C LYS A 148 10.43 -10.37 7.15
N PHE A 149 9.70 -9.26 7.11
CA PHE A 149 10.03 -8.14 6.22
C PHE A 149 11.27 -7.39 6.72
N TRP A 150 12.21 -7.10 5.83
CA TRP A 150 13.47 -6.45 6.16
C TRP A 150 13.90 -5.39 5.14
N SER A 151 15.05 -4.74 5.38
CA SER A 151 15.50 -3.52 4.69
C SER A 151 15.81 -3.68 3.20
N TRP A 152 16.10 -4.90 2.73
CA TRP A 152 16.34 -5.19 1.31
C TRP A 152 15.10 -5.73 0.58
N ASP A 153 13.99 -5.93 1.30
CA ASP A 153 12.74 -6.36 0.67
C ASP A 153 12.05 -5.16 -0.01
N ARG A 154 11.26 -5.45 -1.04
CA ARG A 154 10.58 -4.44 -1.86
C ARG A 154 9.13 -4.19 -1.49
N THR A 155 8.69 -4.67 -0.33
CA THR A 155 7.31 -4.47 0.12
C THR A 155 7.01 -2.99 0.31
N GLN A 156 5.95 -2.53 -0.36
CA GLN A 156 5.46 -1.16 -0.24
C GLN A 156 3.97 -1.07 -0.59
N ILE A 157 3.28 -0.11 0.01
CA ILE A 157 1.90 0.26 -0.32
C ILE A 157 1.90 1.74 -0.70
N LYS A 158 1.50 2.06 -1.93
CA LYS A 158 1.64 3.41 -2.48
C LYS A 158 0.37 3.91 -3.16
N ASN A 159 -0.02 5.16 -2.86
CA ASN A 159 -1.14 5.86 -3.52
C ASN A 159 -2.48 5.11 -3.36
N VAL A 160 -2.77 4.62 -2.15
CA VAL A 160 -3.93 3.76 -1.89
C VAL A 160 -4.95 4.50 -1.03
N THR A 161 -6.21 4.49 -1.47
CA THR A 161 -7.34 4.97 -0.66
C THR A 161 -8.12 3.77 -0.11
N ILE A 162 -8.39 3.75 1.19
CA ILE A 162 -9.15 2.72 1.89
C ILE A 162 -10.37 3.39 2.54
N LEU A 163 -11.56 3.00 2.13
CA LEU A 163 -12.81 3.61 2.61
C LEU A 163 -13.69 2.54 3.24
N ASN A 164 -14.30 2.88 4.37
CA ASN A 164 -15.46 2.17 4.88
C ASN A 164 -16.70 3.05 4.66
N THR A 165 -17.45 2.75 3.59
CA THR A 165 -18.67 3.47 3.22
C THR A 165 -19.93 2.81 3.78
N SER A 166 -19.79 1.71 4.53
CA SER A 166 -20.91 1.02 5.19
C SER A 166 -21.54 1.81 6.35
N GLY A 167 -20.82 2.80 6.90
CA GLY A 167 -21.24 3.56 8.09
C GLY A 167 -21.10 2.81 9.43
N SER A 168 -20.53 1.60 9.43
CA SER A 168 -20.40 0.76 10.63
C SER A 168 -19.27 1.16 11.58
N TYR A 169 -18.25 1.89 11.10
CA TYR A 169 -17.02 2.19 11.83
C TYR A 169 -16.29 0.96 12.39
N LYS A 170 -16.49 -0.21 11.80
CA LYS A 170 -15.84 -1.46 12.22
C LYS A 170 -14.60 -1.76 11.38
N GLY A 171 -13.80 -2.72 11.85
CA GLY A 171 -12.61 -3.20 11.16
C GLY A 171 -11.40 -2.24 11.21
N THR A 172 -10.33 -2.68 10.56
CA THR A 172 -9.03 -1.99 10.51
C THR A 172 -8.63 -1.71 9.07
N GLY A 173 -8.23 -0.48 8.76
CA GLY A 173 -7.76 -0.12 7.41
C GLY A 173 -6.42 -0.80 7.07
N LEU A 174 -5.40 -0.57 7.89
CA LEU A 174 -4.06 -1.16 7.75
C LEU A 174 -3.59 -1.78 9.06
N HIS A 175 -3.18 -3.04 9.01
CA HIS A 175 -2.73 -3.78 10.19
C HIS A 175 -1.39 -4.47 9.94
N LEU A 176 -0.38 -4.08 10.74
CA LEU A 176 0.90 -4.77 10.85
C LEU A 176 0.87 -5.60 12.13
N TYR A 177 0.97 -6.92 12.00
CA TYR A 177 0.88 -7.83 13.13
C TYR A 177 2.13 -8.71 13.24
N ALA A 178 2.77 -8.72 14.40
CA ALA A 178 3.84 -9.66 14.73
C ALA A 178 3.60 -10.21 16.15
N GLY A 179 3.23 -11.47 16.28
CA GLY A 179 2.89 -12.04 17.60
C GLY A 179 3.44 -13.44 17.88
N GLY A 180 4.12 -14.02 16.90
CA GLY A 180 4.80 -15.30 17.03
C GLY A 180 6.30 -15.15 17.28
N SER A 181 6.92 -16.28 17.61
CA SER A 181 8.37 -16.43 17.75
C SER A 181 9.09 -16.02 16.47
N ASP A 182 10.05 -15.10 16.57
CA ASP A 182 10.91 -14.65 15.46
C ASP A 182 10.09 -14.12 14.27
N GLN A 183 9.12 -13.26 14.58
CA GLN A 183 8.27 -12.56 13.60
C GLN A 183 8.59 -11.08 13.56
N TYR A 184 8.68 -10.51 12.37
CA TYR A 184 8.94 -9.08 12.25
C TYR A 184 8.47 -8.43 10.97
N ILE A 185 8.17 -7.14 11.10
CA ILE A 185 7.82 -6.25 10.00
C ILE A 185 8.70 -5.00 10.11
N CYS A 186 9.75 -4.94 9.31
CA CYS A 186 10.70 -3.83 9.37
C CYS A 186 10.87 -3.12 8.03
N PHE A 187 11.07 -1.81 8.11
CA PHE A 187 11.48 -0.96 6.99
C PHE A 187 10.52 -0.93 5.79
N VAL A 188 9.27 -1.33 5.99
CA VAL A 188 8.22 -1.25 4.96
C VAL A 188 7.82 0.21 4.74
N LYS A 189 7.53 0.56 3.49
CA LYS A 189 7.11 1.90 3.10
C LYS A 189 5.62 1.96 2.78
N PHE A 190 4.95 2.91 3.39
CA PHE A 190 3.55 3.28 3.15
C PHE A 190 3.54 4.73 2.72
N THR A 191 3.08 5.03 1.50
CA THR A 191 3.24 6.36 0.92
C THR A 191 1.96 6.80 0.21
N ASP A 192 1.52 8.04 0.47
CA ASP A 192 0.32 8.63 -0.12
C ASP A 192 -0.92 7.75 0.13
N MET A 193 -1.23 7.51 1.40
CA MET A 193 -2.38 6.67 1.79
C MET A 193 -3.49 7.50 2.41
N ASN A 194 -4.74 7.19 2.07
CA ASN A 194 -5.92 7.78 2.69
C ASN A 194 -6.75 6.65 3.31
N ILE A 195 -7.13 6.75 4.59
CA ILE A 195 -7.94 5.74 5.28
C ILE A 195 -9.10 6.43 5.98
N ALA A 196 -10.34 6.00 5.70
CA ALA A 196 -11.54 6.65 6.24
C ALA A 196 -12.62 5.70 6.78
N GLY A 197 -13.25 6.07 7.90
CA GLY A 197 -14.48 5.43 8.40
C GLY A 197 -14.28 4.11 9.14
N PHE A 198 -13.09 3.81 9.66
CA PHE A 198 -12.78 2.54 10.35
C PHE A 198 -12.79 2.67 11.88
N HIS A 199 -12.85 1.51 12.55
CA HIS A 199 -12.62 1.48 14.00
C HIS A 199 -11.18 1.87 14.31
N THR A 200 -10.25 1.34 13.51
CA THR A 200 -8.84 1.65 13.59
C THR A 200 -8.32 1.95 12.19
N GLY A 201 -7.74 3.13 11.97
CA GLY A 201 -7.13 3.49 10.69
C GLY A 201 -5.88 2.64 10.43
N VAL A 202 -4.88 2.80 11.29
CA VAL A 202 -3.61 2.08 11.26
C VAL A 202 -3.36 1.39 12.59
N LYS A 203 -3.06 0.09 12.57
CA LYS A 203 -2.76 -0.72 13.75
C LYS A 203 -1.38 -1.36 13.65
N LEU A 204 -0.54 -1.13 14.65
CA LEU A 204 0.76 -1.78 14.81
C LEU A 204 0.70 -2.66 16.07
N GLU A 205 0.65 -3.97 15.91
CA GLU A 205 0.45 -4.91 17.02
C GLU A 205 1.61 -5.91 17.12
N ALA A 206 2.51 -5.67 18.09
CA ALA A 206 3.60 -6.57 18.45
C ALA A 206 3.28 -7.30 19.77
N LYS A 207 3.02 -8.61 19.73
CA LYS A 207 2.69 -9.40 20.93
C LYS A 207 3.86 -10.22 21.43
N LYS A 208 4.04 -10.25 22.75
CA LYS A 208 5.03 -11.09 23.41
C LYS A 208 4.92 -12.55 22.92
N PRO A 209 5.96 -13.10 22.27
CA PRO A 209 5.96 -14.51 21.90
C PRO A 209 5.99 -15.39 23.16
N GLN A 210 5.55 -16.64 23.02
CA GLN A 210 5.50 -17.59 24.14
C GLN A 210 6.88 -18.13 24.53
N ASP A 211 7.89 -17.96 23.68
CA ASP A 211 9.27 -18.41 23.89
C ASP A 211 10.23 -17.24 24.16
N SER A 212 11.53 -17.51 24.21
CA SER A 212 12.57 -16.51 24.46
C SER A 212 12.94 -15.67 23.24
N LYS A 213 12.23 -15.83 22.11
CA LYS A 213 12.51 -15.05 20.90
C LYS A 213 11.77 -13.71 20.95
N TYR A 214 11.82 -13.02 19.82
CA TYR A 214 11.35 -11.65 19.68
C TYR A 214 10.25 -11.58 18.63
N SER A 215 9.38 -10.59 18.79
CA SER A 215 8.50 -10.07 17.76
C SER A 215 8.71 -8.57 17.67
N PHE A 216 8.80 -7.98 16.48
CA PHE A 216 8.96 -6.53 16.39
C PHE A 216 8.43 -5.92 15.10
N ILE A 217 7.96 -4.68 15.21
CA ILE A 217 7.46 -3.86 14.10
C ILE A 217 8.24 -2.54 14.11
N ASN A 218 9.37 -2.52 13.41
CA ASN A 218 10.38 -1.48 13.60
C ASN A 218 10.78 -0.73 12.33
N GLY A 219 11.01 0.58 12.43
CA GLY A 219 11.59 1.36 11.33
C GLY A 219 10.71 1.46 10.08
N ASN A 220 9.41 1.21 10.19
CA ASN A 220 8.47 1.39 9.07
C ASN A 220 8.23 2.88 8.83
N ARG A 221 8.00 3.25 7.57
CA ARG A 221 7.87 4.64 7.14
C ARG A 221 6.52 4.88 6.53
N PHE A 222 5.77 5.79 7.13
CA PHE A 222 4.48 6.28 6.67
C PHE A 222 4.67 7.73 6.23
N SER A 223 4.47 8.00 4.95
CA SER A 223 4.66 9.34 4.37
C SER A 223 3.38 9.78 3.67
N ASN A 224 2.89 10.98 3.98
CA ASN A 224 1.64 11.53 3.45
C ASN A 224 0.43 10.60 3.73
N LEU A 225 0.25 10.22 4.99
CA LEU A 225 -0.90 9.44 5.43
C LEU A 225 -2.02 10.39 5.90
N THR A 226 -3.20 10.25 5.30
CA THR A 226 -4.43 10.90 5.71
C THR A 226 -5.35 9.90 6.42
N LEU A 227 -5.82 10.26 7.61
CA LEU A 227 -6.80 9.51 8.39
C LEU A 227 -8.04 10.38 8.57
N ASP A 228 -9.20 9.86 8.21
CA ASP A 228 -10.47 10.58 8.29
C ASP A 228 -11.53 9.74 9.00
N ASP A 229 -12.31 10.37 9.87
CA ASP A 229 -13.48 9.75 10.53
C ASP A 229 -13.21 8.35 11.12
N CYS A 230 -12.01 8.16 11.68
CA CYS A 230 -11.65 6.93 12.37
C CYS A 230 -11.96 7.05 13.87
N ILE A 231 -12.46 5.97 14.49
CA ILE A 231 -12.65 5.95 15.95
C ILE A 231 -11.28 6.01 16.65
N ASN A 232 -10.31 5.22 16.18
CA ASN A 232 -8.91 5.30 16.55
C ASN A 232 -8.09 5.54 15.27
N GLY A 233 -7.33 6.62 15.19
CA GLY A 233 -6.51 6.93 14.00
C GLY A 233 -5.35 5.95 13.87
N ILE A 234 -4.34 6.12 14.72
CA ILE A 234 -3.18 5.23 14.86
C ILE A 234 -3.26 4.53 16.21
N ASP A 235 -3.15 3.21 16.23
CA ASP A 235 -3.18 2.39 17.44
C ASP A 235 -1.96 1.46 17.49
N MET A 236 -1.03 1.77 18.40
CA MET A 236 0.16 0.95 18.66
C MET A 236 -0.05 0.11 19.93
N ASN A 237 0.26 -1.19 19.82
CA ASN A 237 0.21 -2.13 20.92
C ASN A 237 1.48 -2.98 20.94
N SER A 238 2.38 -2.63 21.84
CA SER A 238 3.66 -3.30 22.08
C SER A 238 4.16 -2.99 23.49
N SER A 239 5.22 -3.67 23.92
CA SER A 239 6.02 -3.25 25.06
C SER A 239 6.98 -2.12 24.65
N VAL A 240 7.61 -1.49 25.65
CA VAL A 240 8.67 -0.49 25.46
C VAL A 240 9.85 -1.06 24.65
N THR A 241 10.19 -2.32 24.89
CA THR A 241 11.31 -3.02 24.23
C THR A 241 11.00 -4.52 24.08
N VAL A 242 11.96 -5.28 23.52
CA VAL A 242 11.93 -6.74 23.43
C VAL A 242 11.41 -7.40 24.73
N PRO A 243 10.60 -8.47 24.63
CA PRO A 243 10.47 -9.35 23.46
C PRO A 243 9.39 -8.97 22.45
N ASN A 244 8.66 -7.87 22.65
CA ASN A 244 7.66 -7.40 21.69
C ASN A 244 7.65 -5.88 21.63
N GLU A 245 8.29 -5.31 20.62
CA GLU A 245 8.42 -3.86 20.48
C GLU A 245 7.88 -3.37 19.13
N SER A 246 7.43 -2.13 19.13
CA SER A 246 7.15 -1.40 17.90
C SER A 246 7.87 -0.07 17.97
N SER A 247 9.08 -0.03 17.39
CA SER A 247 10.05 1.03 17.66
C SER A 247 10.64 1.67 16.42
N GLY A 248 10.92 2.97 16.50
CA GLY A 248 11.53 3.72 15.40
C GLY A 248 10.65 3.87 14.16
N ASN A 249 9.33 3.66 14.27
CA ASN A 249 8.41 3.90 13.16
C ASN A 249 8.24 5.41 12.96
N GLU A 250 8.20 5.83 11.71
CA GLU A 250 8.15 7.24 11.33
C GLU A 250 6.87 7.53 10.56
N PHE A 251 6.13 8.53 11.02
CA PHE A 251 4.95 9.08 10.38
C PHE A 251 5.22 10.54 10.04
N ASN A 252 5.38 10.85 8.75
CA ASN A 252 5.68 12.18 8.24
C ASN A 252 4.57 12.66 7.30
N GLY A 253 4.17 13.92 7.44
CA GLY A 253 3.11 14.53 6.63
C GLY A 253 1.74 13.98 6.99
N LEU A 254 1.51 13.66 8.27
CA LEU A 254 0.21 13.18 8.74
C LEU A 254 -0.87 14.25 8.59
N GLN A 255 -2.05 13.82 8.14
CA GLN A 255 -3.28 14.61 8.17
C GLN A 255 -4.34 13.78 8.90
N ILE A 256 -4.86 14.25 10.02
CA ILE A 256 -5.89 13.53 10.78
C ILE A 256 -7.12 14.43 10.89
N GLN A 257 -8.18 14.07 10.18
CA GLN A 257 -9.49 14.71 10.29
C GLN A 257 -10.29 13.98 11.38
N VAL A 258 -10.56 14.66 12.49
CA VAL A 258 -11.39 14.09 13.56
C VAL A 258 -12.86 14.39 13.31
N THR A 259 -13.73 13.54 13.86
CA THR A 259 -15.17 13.76 13.90
C THR A 259 -15.68 13.49 15.30
N LYS A 260 -16.98 13.71 15.54
CA LYS A 260 -17.65 13.34 16.81
C LYS A 260 -17.48 11.85 17.20
N ASN A 261 -17.11 10.98 16.27
CA ASN A 261 -16.91 9.55 16.53
C ASN A 261 -15.46 9.22 16.94
N THR A 262 -14.52 10.13 16.67
CA THR A 262 -13.10 9.94 16.99
C THR A 262 -12.91 9.96 18.50
N LYS A 263 -12.29 8.90 19.02
CA LYS A 263 -11.92 8.77 20.44
C LYS A 263 -10.45 9.09 20.68
N LYS A 264 -9.58 8.59 19.80
CA LYS A 264 -8.13 8.81 19.87
C LYS A 264 -7.57 9.00 18.47
N ALA A 265 -6.87 10.10 18.25
CA ALA A 265 -6.12 10.31 17.02
C ALA A 265 -4.90 9.37 16.99
N ILE A 266 -4.16 9.28 18.09
CA ILE A 266 -2.92 8.51 18.18
C ILE A 266 -2.81 7.85 19.56
N LYS A 267 -2.53 6.55 19.59
CA LYS A 267 -2.08 5.82 20.79
C LYS A 267 -0.70 5.23 20.54
N VAL A 268 0.24 5.52 21.43
CA VAL A 268 1.65 5.19 21.26
C VAL A 268 2.10 4.19 22.32
N SER A 269 2.82 3.17 21.86
CA SER A 269 3.63 2.23 22.64
C SER A 269 4.96 2.01 21.92
N GLY A 270 5.89 1.31 22.56
CA GLY A 270 7.24 1.08 22.02
C GLY A 270 8.15 2.29 22.17
N SER A 271 9.27 2.29 21.45
CA SER A 271 10.31 3.29 21.65
C SER A 271 10.65 4.08 20.38
N ASP A 272 11.04 5.34 20.56
CA ASP A 272 11.66 6.14 19.50
C ASP A 272 10.79 6.33 18.24
N ASN A 273 9.45 6.20 18.35
CA ASN A 273 8.52 6.45 17.25
C ASN A 273 8.35 7.96 17.03
N LYS A 274 8.13 8.37 15.78
CA LYS A 274 8.07 9.80 15.39
C LYS A 274 6.78 10.11 14.65
N PHE A 275 6.11 11.17 15.06
CA PHE A 275 4.86 11.64 14.48
C PHE A 275 4.97 13.13 14.13
N GLU A 276 4.76 13.45 12.86
CA GLU A 276 4.77 14.82 12.33
C GLU A 276 3.52 15.04 11.47
N GLY A 277 2.72 16.07 11.80
CA GLY A 277 1.58 16.45 10.97
C GLY A 277 0.53 17.35 11.63
N ILE A 278 -0.69 17.29 11.13
CA ILE A 278 -1.80 18.17 11.53
C ILE A 278 -3.02 17.33 11.92
N ILE A 279 -3.66 17.71 13.03
CA ILE A 279 -4.99 17.26 13.44
C ILE A 279 -5.98 18.40 13.20
N TRP A 280 -7.00 18.14 12.40
CA TRP A 280 -8.02 19.12 12.00
C TRP A 280 -9.25 19.02 12.90
N ASP A 281 -9.97 20.13 13.03
CA ASP A 281 -11.31 20.23 13.63
C ASP A 281 -11.48 19.65 15.04
N ILE A 282 -10.43 19.74 15.86
CA ILE A 282 -10.44 19.27 17.26
C ILE A 282 -11.58 19.90 18.07
N HIS A 283 -11.98 21.14 17.74
CA HIS A 283 -13.10 21.83 18.38
C HIS A 283 -14.44 21.06 18.29
N ILE A 284 -14.62 20.18 17.29
CA ILE A 284 -15.82 19.33 17.15
C ILE A 284 -15.95 18.34 18.32
N LEU A 285 -14.83 18.00 18.96
CA LEU A 285 -14.79 17.11 20.10
C LEU A 285 -15.22 17.81 21.40
N GLY A 286 -15.27 19.15 21.46
CA GLY A 286 -15.62 19.87 22.69
C GLY A 286 -14.61 19.62 23.83
N ASP A 287 -15.08 19.64 25.08
CA ASP A 287 -14.24 19.41 26.29
C ASP A 287 -13.89 17.92 26.51
N LEU A 288 -13.67 17.16 25.42
CA LEU A 288 -13.37 15.74 25.50
C LEU A 288 -11.98 15.45 26.07
N GLU A 289 -11.85 14.21 26.55
CA GLU A 289 -10.60 13.59 26.96
C GLU A 289 -9.47 13.80 25.93
N PRO A 290 -8.20 13.89 26.37
CA PRO A 290 -7.03 13.97 25.49
C PRO A 290 -7.12 12.98 24.33
N ILE A 291 -6.87 13.45 23.10
CA ILE A 291 -7.03 12.62 21.89
C ILE A 291 -5.75 11.88 21.51
N ILE A 292 -4.64 12.20 22.15
CA ILE A 292 -3.36 11.52 21.99
C ILE A 292 -2.97 10.89 23.32
N ASP A 293 -2.62 9.60 23.27
CA ASP A 293 -2.11 8.88 24.44
C ASP A 293 -0.70 8.35 24.15
N PHE A 294 0.28 8.78 24.94
CA PHE A 294 1.50 8.00 25.17
C PHE A 294 1.21 7.03 26.31
N SER A 295 1.19 5.73 26.00
CA SER A 295 0.91 4.71 27.00
C SER A 295 2.08 4.56 27.98
N LYS A 296 1.83 3.88 29.11
CA LYS A 296 2.90 3.45 30.03
C LYS A 296 4.00 2.63 29.37
N ASP A 297 3.68 2.03 28.22
CA ASP A 297 4.57 1.19 27.44
C ASP A 297 5.23 1.98 26.28
N SER A 298 5.29 3.31 26.38
CA SER A 298 6.02 4.17 25.44
C SER A 298 7.24 4.84 26.07
N THR A 299 8.31 5.01 25.28
CA THR A 299 9.44 5.85 25.66
C THR A 299 10.09 6.56 24.48
N ARG A 300 10.69 7.73 24.73
CA ARG A 300 11.48 8.51 23.75
C ARG A 300 10.79 8.74 22.41
N SER A 301 9.47 8.63 22.38
CA SER A 301 8.67 8.84 21.18
C SER A 301 8.34 10.32 21.07
N SER A 302 8.05 10.77 19.85
CA SER A 302 7.88 12.18 19.58
C SER A 302 6.76 12.58 18.70
N LEU A 303 6.23 13.75 19.03
CA LEU A 303 5.08 14.32 18.38
C LEU A 303 5.31 15.80 18.09
N PHE A 304 5.27 16.15 16.82
CA PHE A 304 5.24 17.53 16.34
C PHE A 304 3.94 17.78 15.59
N MET A 305 2.96 18.37 16.27
CA MET A 305 1.62 18.61 15.71
C MET A 305 1.02 19.92 16.20
N ASN A 306 -0.05 20.40 15.55
CA ASN A 306 -0.75 21.65 15.86
C ASN A 306 -1.64 21.59 17.12
N VAL A 307 -1.39 20.67 18.05
CA VAL A 307 -2.26 20.45 19.21
C VAL A 307 -1.51 20.77 20.50
N SER A 308 -2.18 21.46 21.43
CA SER A 308 -1.61 21.77 22.73
C SER A 308 -1.47 20.53 23.61
N SER A 309 -0.57 20.60 24.59
CA SER A 309 -0.36 19.56 25.61
C SER A 309 -1.61 19.14 26.38
N ASN A 310 -2.65 19.98 26.45
CA ASN A 310 -3.95 19.61 27.04
C ASN A 310 -4.66 18.48 26.26
N ASN A 311 -4.34 18.30 24.98
CA ASN A 311 -4.86 17.21 24.15
C ASN A 311 -4.01 15.94 24.22
N ILE A 312 -2.97 15.94 25.05
CA ILE A 312 -2.00 14.86 25.16
C ILE A 312 -2.01 14.31 26.58
N ARG A 313 -2.09 13.00 26.69
CA ARG A 313 -1.94 12.25 27.93
C ARG A 313 -0.69 11.41 27.82
N ASP A 314 0.26 11.65 28.71
CA ASP A 314 1.53 10.93 28.72
C ASP A 314 1.71 10.15 30.02
N TYR A 315 1.62 8.82 29.90
CA TYR A 315 1.94 7.86 30.96
C TYR A 315 3.30 7.20 30.76
N GLY A 316 4.01 7.51 29.67
CA GLY A 316 5.28 6.91 29.32
C GLY A 316 6.46 7.66 29.93
N GLU A 317 7.65 7.36 29.43
CA GLU A 317 8.90 7.94 29.92
C GLU A 317 9.68 8.64 28.82
N TYR A 318 10.13 9.87 29.08
CA TYR A 318 11.00 10.63 28.16
C TYR A 318 10.40 10.88 26.76
N ASN A 319 9.07 10.83 26.62
CA ASN A 319 8.43 11.27 25.38
C ASN A 319 8.54 12.80 25.27
N TYR A 320 8.54 13.29 24.04
CA TYR A 320 8.63 14.72 23.76
C TYR A 320 7.58 15.14 22.76
N TYR A 321 6.87 16.20 23.10
CA TYR A 321 5.86 16.77 22.22
C TYR A 321 6.01 18.30 22.19
N SER A 322 5.83 18.86 21.00
CA SER A 322 5.72 20.30 20.83
C SER A 322 4.69 20.65 19.77
N SER A 323 4.17 21.87 19.90
CA SER A 323 3.30 22.49 18.91
C SER A 323 3.84 23.86 18.52
N PRO A 324 3.52 24.35 17.31
CA PRO A 324 3.90 25.71 16.90
C PRO A 324 3.46 26.80 17.90
N GLU A 325 2.29 26.62 18.54
CA GLU A 325 1.78 27.52 19.57
C GLU A 325 2.67 27.52 20.82
N GLU A 326 2.96 26.34 21.38
CA GLU A 326 3.78 26.22 22.60
C GLU A 326 5.25 26.61 22.36
N GLU A 327 5.77 26.43 21.14
CA GLU A 327 7.09 26.92 20.77
C GLU A 327 7.13 28.46 20.66
N ALA A 328 6.06 29.09 20.19
CA ALA A 328 5.97 30.55 20.13
C ALA A 328 5.94 31.17 21.53
N MET A 329 5.31 30.52 22.52
CA MET A 329 5.25 30.99 23.91
C MET A 329 6.60 30.93 24.65
N LYS A 330 7.60 30.21 24.12
CA LYS A 330 8.94 30.10 24.72
C LYS A 330 9.92 31.20 24.26
N ARG A 331 9.52 32.06 23.33
CA ARG A 331 10.35 33.14 22.74
C ARG A 331 10.10 34.47 23.44
#